data_AF-A0A838DKR5-F1
#
_entry.id   AF-A0A838DKR5-F1
#
_cell.length_a   1.000
_cell.length_b   1.000
_cell.length_c   1.000
_cell.angle_alpha   90.00
_cell.angle_beta   90.00
_cell.angle_gamma   90.00
#
_symmetry.space_group_name_H-M   'P 1'
#
loop_
_entity.id
_entity.type
_entity.pdbx_description
1 polymer ?
#
loop_
_entity_poly.entity_id
_entity_poly.type
_entity_poly.pdbx_seq_one_letter_code
_entity_poly.pdbx_strand_id
1 'polypeptide(L)'
;MTSEQTEKDNNMNIDEQLENFLADLGVKMDRPEPVPQNDNSIPEVSIFQASRDHYGVFYRLDIIDQVPQLRIIVPVEHGALKMEIYLVRMNDHIGLNTWFSTLTSYEGSPAFERGRDANMQHLLYAVAEMMKQLFWSGDLDTMSFPPEIAVCRLV
;
A
#
# COMPACT_ATOMS: atom_id res chain seq x y z
N MET A 1 23.38 -12.16 -49.45
CA MET A 1 24.32 -12.64 -48.41
C MET A 1 24.92 -11.39 -47.80
N THR A 2 24.64 -10.94 -46.58
CA THR A 2 23.99 -11.48 -45.38
C THR A 2 23.83 -10.23 -44.48
N SER A 3 22.60 -9.89 -44.09
CA SER A 3 22.06 -10.13 -42.73
C SER A 3 22.59 -9.10 -41.73
N GLU A 4 21.78 -8.09 -41.39
CA GLU A 4 20.93 -8.11 -40.18
C GLU A 4 21.76 -8.13 -38.89
N GLN A 5 22.19 -6.97 -38.41
CA GLN A 5 22.62 -6.81 -37.00
C GLN A 5 22.76 -5.35 -36.61
N THR A 6 21.67 -4.59 -36.70
CA THR A 6 21.64 -3.23 -36.14
C THR A 6 20.22 -2.85 -35.73
N GLU A 7 19.53 -3.74 -35.02
CA GLU A 7 18.16 -3.46 -34.56
C GLU A 7 17.72 -4.33 -33.37
N LYS A 8 18.57 -4.47 -32.34
CA LYS A 8 18.20 -5.27 -31.14
C LYS A 8 18.58 -4.68 -29.78
N ASP A 9 18.95 -3.41 -29.70
CA ASP A 9 19.38 -2.80 -28.42
C ASP A 9 18.38 -1.81 -27.81
N ASN A 10 17.16 -1.67 -28.34
CA ASN A 10 16.24 -0.63 -27.89
C ASN A 10 14.95 -1.12 -27.23
N ASN A 11 14.97 -2.29 -26.60
CA ASN A 11 13.79 -2.77 -25.85
C ASN A 11 14.13 -3.67 -24.66
N MET A 12 15.17 -3.33 -23.88
CA MET A 12 15.33 -3.93 -22.55
C MET A 12 14.47 -3.15 -21.56
N ASN A 13 13.53 -3.86 -20.93
CA ASN A 13 12.72 -3.32 -19.84
C ASN A 13 13.66 -2.92 -18.68
N ILE A 14 13.33 -1.85 -17.97
CA ILE A 14 14.14 -1.30 -16.86
C ILE A 14 14.40 -2.39 -15.80
N ASP A 15 13.45 -3.30 -15.63
CA ASP A 15 13.58 -4.44 -14.73
C ASP A 15 14.71 -5.41 -15.13
N GLU A 16 14.90 -5.66 -16.43
CA GLU A 16 15.98 -6.51 -16.94
C GLU A 16 17.34 -5.82 -16.82
N GLN A 17 17.38 -4.49 -17.00
CA GLN A 17 18.61 -3.71 -16.79
C GLN A 17 19.03 -3.73 -15.32
N LEU A 18 18.06 -3.64 -14.41
CA LEU A 18 18.29 -3.70 -12.98
C LEU A 18 18.73 -5.11 -12.53
N GLU A 19 18.08 -6.17 -13.01
CA GLU A 19 18.47 -7.55 -12.70
C GLU A 19 19.92 -7.84 -13.15
N ASN A 20 20.30 -7.41 -14.35
CA ASN A 20 21.67 -7.59 -14.86
C ASN A 20 22.71 -6.82 -14.03
N PHE A 21 22.40 -5.57 -13.67
CA PHE A 21 23.28 -4.76 -12.83
C PHE A 21 23.50 -5.40 -11.44
N LEU A 22 22.44 -5.94 -10.84
CA LEU A 22 22.53 -6.60 -9.53
C LEU A 22 23.29 -7.94 -9.60
N ALA A 23 23.14 -8.67 -10.72
CA ALA A 23 23.89 -9.91 -10.97
C ALA A 23 25.41 -9.65 -11.09
N ASP A 24 25.81 -8.57 -11.77
CA ASP A 24 27.23 -8.17 -11.90
C ASP A 24 27.86 -7.80 -10.55
N LEU A 25 27.05 -7.37 -9.58
CA LEU A 25 27.46 -7.10 -8.20
C LEU A 25 27.46 -8.35 -7.31
N GLY A 26 27.17 -9.53 -7.87
CA GLY A 26 27.16 -10.81 -7.15
C GLY A 26 25.92 -11.01 -6.27
N VAL A 27 24.87 -10.21 -6.46
CA VAL A 27 23.62 -10.29 -5.71
C VAL A 27 22.66 -11.23 -6.45
N LYS A 28 22.17 -12.27 -5.77
CA LYS A 28 21.07 -13.11 -6.26
C LYS A 28 19.78 -12.64 -5.61
N MET A 29 18.83 -12.20 -6.43
CA MET A 29 17.49 -11.86 -5.97
C MET A 29 16.75 -13.14 -5.60
N ASP A 30 16.34 -13.26 -4.33
CA ASP A 30 15.47 -14.34 -3.90
C ASP A 30 14.06 -14.03 -4.44
N ARG A 31 13.55 -14.87 -5.34
CA ARG A 31 12.20 -14.71 -5.90
C ARG A 31 11.22 -15.36 -4.92
N PRO A 32 10.36 -14.60 -4.22
CA PRO A 32 9.39 -15.20 -3.33
C PRO A 32 8.41 -16.06 -4.16
N GLU A 33 8.18 -17.30 -3.70
CA GLU A 33 7.10 -18.12 -4.24
C GLU A 33 5.75 -17.41 -4.03
N PRO A 34 4.81 -17.52 -4.99
CA PRO A 34 3.57 -16.74 -4.97
C PRO A 34 2.65 -17.25 -3.85
N VAL A 35 2.55 -16.48 -2.78
CA VAL A 35 1.49 -16.62 -1.77
C VAL A 35 0.17 -16.15 -2.39
N PRO A 36 -0.93 -16.92 -2.33
CA PRO A 36 -2.19 -16.52 -2.92
C PRO A 36 -2.95 -15.59 -1.97
N GLN A 37 -2.58 -14.32 -2.00
CA GLN A 37 -3.45 -13.16 -1.76
C GLN A 37 -2.80 -12.01 -2.52
N ASN A 38 -3.58 -11.28 -3.31
CA ASN A 38 -3.14 -10.26 -4.26
C ASN A 38 -2.62 -9.00 -3.53
N ASP A 39 -1.58 -9.15 -2.71
CA ASP A 39 -0.96 -8.14 -1.85
C ASP A 39 0.38 -7.64 -2.45
N ASN A 40 0.68 -8.07 -3.69
CA ASN A 40 1.84 -7.66 -4.49
C ASN A 40 1.53 -6.50 -5.47
N SER A 41 0.33 -5.91 -5.43
CA SER A 41 0.04 -4.72 -6.21
C SER A 41 0.84 -3.53 -5.67
N ILE A 42 1.58 -2.87 -6.57
CA ILE A 42 2.38 -1.69 -6.25
C ILE A 42 1.39 -0.57 -5.87
N PRO A 43 1.54 0.06 -4.69
CA PRO A 43 0.64 1.13 -4.28
C PRO A 43 0.65 2.29 -5.27
N GLU A 44 -0.53 2.79 -5.63
CA GLU A 44 -0.67 3.99 -6.46
C GLU A 44 -0.20 5.23 -5.68
N VAL A 45 -0.44 5.24 -4.37
CA VAL A 45 -0.01 6.27 -3.42
C VAL A 45 0.43 5.59 -2.13
N SER A 46 1.55 6.03 -1.54
CA SER A 46 2.02 5.57 -0.23
C SER A 46 2.44 6.77 0.62
N ILE A 47 1.93 6.84 1.86
CA ILE A 47 2.23 7.89 2.83
C ILE A 47 2.71 7.25 4.12
N PHE A 48 3.85 7.71 4.63
CA PHE A 48 4.43 7.25 5.90
C PHE A 48 4.31 8.34 6.95
N GLN A 49 3.81 7.97 8.14
CA GLN A 49 3.59 8.91 9.23
C GLN A 49 3.90 8.27 10.58
N ALA A 50 4.74 8.91 11.39
CA ALA A 50 4.90 8.54 12.78
C ALA A 50 3.67 8.95 13.59
N SER A 51 3.25 8.10 14.53
CA SER A 51 2.16 8.42 15.45
C SER A 51 2.55 9.57 16.38
N ARG A 52 1.60 10.46 16.64
CA ARG A 52 1.74 11.54 17.65
C ARG A 52 1.30 11.09 19.04
N ASP A 53 0.39 10.13 19.09
CA ASP A 53 -0.30 9.73 20.32
C ASP A 53 0.20 8.39 20.88
N HIS A 54 0.85 7.57 20.05
CA HIS A 54 1.30 6.22 20.42
C HIS A 54 2.81 6.10 20.19
N TYR A 55 3.56 5.91 21.27
CA TYR A 55 5.02 5.90 21.22
C TYR A 55 5.56 4.76 20.35
N GLY A 56 6.43 5.10 19.40
CA GLY A 56 7.09 4.12 18.52
C GLY A 56 6.19 3.51 17.44
N VAL A 57 4.91 3.89 17.36
CA VAL A 57 3.99 3.43 16.32
C VAL A 57 4.21 4.22 15.03
N PHE A 58 4.20 3.49 13.91
CA PHE A 58 4.22 4.07 12.57
C PHE A 58 2.99 3.67 11.77
N TYR A 59 2.52 4.58 10.93
CA TYR A 59 1.45 4.36 9.99
C TYR A 59 2.00 4.39 8.57
N ARG A 60 1.58 3.43 7.77
CA ARG A 60 1.76 3.44 6.32
C ARG A 60 0.38 3.37 5.68
N LEU A 61 0.05 4.37 4.90
CA LEU A 61 -1.22 4.51 4.22
C LEU A 61 -1.00 4.32 2.73
N ASP A 62 -1.61 3.28 2.18
CA ASP A 62 -1.48 2.92 0.78
C ASP A 62 -2.84 3.04 0.08
N ILE A 63 -2.85 3.42 -1.20
CA ILE A 63 -3.96 3.08 -2.10
C ILE A 63 -3.47 1.93 -2.97
N ILE A 64 -4.18 0.79 -2.89
CA ILE A 64 -3.86 -0.42 -3.64
C ILE A 64 -5.13 -0.86 -4.35
N ASP A 65 -5.06 -0.97 -5.68
CA ASP A 65 -6.22 -1.31 -6.53
C ASP A 65 -7.40 -0.36 -6.26
N GLN A 66 -7.11 0.94 -6.08
CA GLN A 66 -8.08 2.00 -5.76
C GLN A 66 -8.78 1.83 -4.39
N VAL A 67 -8.25 0.99 -3.50
CA VAL A 67 -8.77 0.79 -2.15
C VAL A 67 -7.79 1.36 -1.12
N PRO A 68 -8.25 2.22 -0.19
CA PRO A 68 -7.40 2.71 0.88
C PRO A 68 -7.10 1.60 1.90
N GLN A 69 -5.82 1.44 2.23
CA GLN A 69 -5.34 0.48 3.21
C GLN A 69 -4.44 1.17 4.22
N LEU A 70 -4.62 0.87 5.51
CA LEU A 70 -3.78 1.39 6.58
C LEU A 70 -3.00 0.25 7.23
N ARG A 71 -1.68 0.29 7.11
CA ARG A 71 -0.77 -0.56 7.89
C ARG A 71 -0.32 0.19 9.14
N ILE A 72 -0.53 -0.43 10.30
CA ILE A 72 -0.14 0.08 11.61
C ILE A 72 0.96 -0.81 12.16
N ILE A 73 2.14 -0.22 12.37
CA ILE A 73 3.33 -0.91 12.86
C ILE A 73 3.47 -0.55 14.33
N VAL A 74 3.31 -1.55 15.19
CA VAL A 74 3.31 -1.41 16.65
C VAL A 74 4.55 -2.09 17.23
N PRO A 75 5.36 -1.39 18.04
CA PRO A 75 6.48 -2.02 18.72
C PRO A 75 5.99 -3.00 19.78
N VAL A 76 6.61 -4.18 19.83
CA VAL A 76 6.30 -5.21 20.83
C VAL A 76 7.56 -5.70 21.53
N GLU A 77 7.42 -6.05 22.80
CA GLU A 77 8.54 -6.51 23.62
C GLU A 77 8.97 -7.94 23.27
N HIS A 78 8.06 -8.74 22.70
CA HIS A 78 8.23 -10.16 22.46
C HIS A 78 8.21 -10.49 20.96
N GLY A 79 8.99 -11.48 20.54
CA GLY A 79 9.10 -11.92 19.15
C GLY A 79 10.39 -11.48 18.46
N ALA A 80 10.75 -12.17 17.36
CA ALA A 80 12.02 -11.97 16.66
C ALA A 80 12.15 -10.59 16.01
N LEU A 81 11.03 -10.04 15.52
CA LEU A 81 10.99 -8.76 14.79
C LEU A 81 10.77 -7.54 15.70
N LYS A 82 10.42 -7.74 16.98
CA LYS A 82 10.07 -6.69 17.96
C LYS A 82 9.02 -5.67 17.48
N MET A 83 8.26 -6.05 16.45
CA MET A 83 7.24 -5.25 15.81
C MET A 83 6.11 -6.17 15.36
N GLU A 84 4.89 -5.66 15.44
CA GLU A 84 3.70 -6.27 14.85
C GLU A 84 3.13 -5.32 13.81
N ILE A 85 2.62 -5.88 12.70
CA ILE A 85 2.02 -5.09 11.63
C ILE A 85 0.57 -5.50 11.51
N TYR A 86 -0.32 -4.51 11.59
CA TYR A 86 -1.76 -4.67 11.44
C TYR A 86 -2.20 -4.02 10.14
N LEU A 87 -2.86 -4.76 9.28
CA LEU A 87 -3.54 -4.23 8.10
C LEU A 87 -5.00 -3.94 8.46
N VAL A 88 -5.36 -2.67 8.35
CA VAL A 88 -6.69 -2.13 8.60
C VAL A 88 -7.31 -1.70 7.28
N ARG A 89 -8.55 -2.13 7.05
CA ARG A 89 -9.35 -1.78 5.89
C ARG A 89 -10.73 -1.34 6.35
N MET A 90 -11.32 -0.39 5.63
CA MET A 90 -12.74 -0.07 5.82
C MET A 90 -13.58 -1.27 5.40
N ASN A 91 -14.66 -1.53 6.15
CA ASN A 91 -15.62 -2.55 5.79
C ASN A 91 -16.32 -2.17 4.47
N ASP A 92 -16.45 -3.13 3.56
CA ASP A 92 -17.06 -2.93 2.24
C ASP A 92 -18.52 -2.45 2.32
N HIS A 93 -19.21 -2.70 3.42
CA HIS A 93 -20.59 -2.23 3.63
C HIS A 93 -20.74 -0.71 3.71
N ILE A 94 -19.67 0.05 3.97
CA ILE A 94 -19.73 1.51 4.15
C ILE A 94 -19.71 2.25 2.79
N GLY A 95 -19.42 1.57 1.68
CA GLY A 95 -19.42 2.15 0.32
C GLY A 95 -18.28 3.15 0.05
N LEU A 96 -17.40 3.36 1.02
CA LEU A 96 -16.32 4.33 0.95
C LEU A 96 -15.24 3.92 -0.07
N ASN A 97 -14.98 2.62 -0.20
CA ASN A 97 -14.08 2.07 -1.23
C ASN A 97 -14.57 2.44 -2.65
N THR A 98 -15.89 2.49 -2.87
CA THR A 98 -16.49 2.89 -4.15
C THR A 98 -16.24 4.36 -4.49
N TRP A 99 -16.06 5.25 -3.50
CA TRP A 99 -15.78 6.66 -3.78
C TRP A 99 -14.39 6.84 -4.39
N PHE A 100 -13.39 6.12 -3.90
CA PHE A 100 -12.05 6.14 -4.50
C PHE A 100 -12.10 5.66 -5.94
N SER A 101 -12.75 4.52 -6.21
CA SER A 101 -12.86 3.97 -7.56
C SER A 101 -13.68 4.85 -8.52
N THR A 102 -14.67 5.57 -7.99
CA THR A 102 -15.50 6.48 -8.81
C THR A 102 -14.74 7.76 -9.14
N LEU A 103 -14.00 8.33 -8.19
CA LEU A 103 -13.24 9.56 -8.38
C LEU A 103 -12.06 9.37 -9.34
N THR A 104 -11.42 8.20 -9.32
CA THR A 104 -10.33 7.84 -10.24
C THR A 104 -10.81 7.62 -11.68
N SER A 105 -11.99 7.02 -11.87
CA SER A 105 -12.56 6.70 -13.20
C SER A 105 -13.39 7.83 -13.82
N TYR A 106 -13.76 8.86 -13.04
CA TYR A 106 -14.55 9.97 -13.54
C TYR A 106 -13.70 10.95 -14.38
N GLU A 107 -14.06 11.10 -15.65
CA GLU A 107 -13.50 12.11 -16.56
C GLU A 107 -14.18 13.47 -16.32
N GLY A 108 -13.48 14.35 -15.59
CA GLY A 108 -14.01 15.66 -15.24
C GLY A 108 -13.64 16.76 -16.22
N SER A 109 -14.08 17.98 -15.90
CA SER A 109 -13.61 19.18 -16.58
C SER A 109 -12.12 19.44 -16.28
N PRO A 110 -11.41 20.23 -17.11
CA PRO A 110 -10.01 20.60 -16.82
C PRO A 110 -9.80 21.24 -15.45
N ALA A 111 -10.82 21.91 -14.89
CA ALA A 111 -10.74 22.47 -13.54
C ALA A 111 -10.79 21.40 -12.44
N PHE A 112 -11.59 20.36 -12.64
CA PHE A 112 -11.68 19.21 -11.75
C PHE A 112 -10.37 18.41 -11.77
N GLU A 113 -9.88 18.09 -12.98
CA GLU A 113 -8.68 17.29 -13.19
C GLU A 113 -7.44 17.87 -12.49
N ARG A 114 -7.28 19.21 -12.53
CA ARG A 114 -6.17 19.90 -11.83
C ARG A 114 -6.16 19.69 -10.32
N GLY A 115 -7.31 19.47 -9.70
CA GLY A 115 -7.45 19.32 -8.26
C GLY A 115 -7.64 17.87 -7.80
N ARG A 116 -7.83 16.92 -8.72
CA ARG A 116 -8.23 15.54 -8.40
C ARG A 116 -7.25 14.88 -7.45
N ASP A 117 -5.96 14.90 -7.76
CA ASP A 117 -4.94 14.19 -6.97
C ASP A 117 -4.81 14.75 -5.55
N ALA A 118 -4.83 16.08 -5.40
CA ALA A 118 -4.77 16.73 -4.09
C ALA A 118 -6.02 16.39 -3.25
N ASN A 119 -7.21 16.44 -3.86
CA ASN A 119 -8.46 16.07 -3.19
C ASN A 119 -8.47 14.59 -2.81
N MET A 120 -7.92 13.71 -3.67
CA MET A 120 -7.77 12.28 -3.38
C MET A 120 -6.87 12.05 -2.16
N GLN A 121 -5.75 12.77 -2.08
CA GLN A 121 -4.87 12.71 -0.90
C GLN A 121 -5.59 13.18 0.37
N HIS A 122 -6.36 14.27 0.31
CA HIS A 122 -7.13 14.74 1.47
C HIS A 122 -8.20 13.74 1.91
N LEU A 123 -8.90 13.11 0.95
CA LEU A 123 -9.84 12.04 1.24
C LEU A 123 -9.11 10.86 1.90
N LEU A 124 -7.98 10.44 1.34
CA LEU A 124 -7.15 9.36 1.89
C LEU A 124 -6.74 9.64 3.34
N TYR A 125 -6.32 10.86 3.66
CA TYR A 125 -6.03 11.27 5.04
C TYR A 125 -7.25 11.20 5.95
N ALA A 126 -8.41 11.69 5.51
CA ALA A 126 -9.63 11.65 6.33
C ALA A 126 -10.04 10.21 6.68
N VAL A 127 -9.91 9.30 5.70
CA VAL A 127 -10.23 7.88 5.88
C VAL A 127 -9.20 7.20 6.78
N ALA A 128 -7.92 7.55 6.64
CA ALA A 128 -6.88 7.04 7.53
C ALA A 128 -7.10 7.47 8.99
N GLU A 129 -7.50 8.72 9.24
CA GLU A 129 -7.84 9.15 10.60
C GLU A 129 -9.01 8.37 11.18
N MET A 130 -10.04 8.09 10.37
CA MET A 130 -11.16 7.23 10.78
C MET A 130 -10.68 5.81 11.13
N MET A 131 -9.88 5.19 10.25
CA MET A 131 -9.31 3.86 10.48
C MET A 131 -8.44 3.82 11.75
N LYS A 132 -7.61 4.85 11.99
CA LYS A 132 -6.81 4.97 13.23
C LYS A 132 -7.70 5.02 14.47
N GLN A 133 -8.72 5.88 14.47
CA GLN A 133 -9.62 6.03 15.62
C GLN A 133 -10.37 4.73 15.94
N LEU A 134 -10.85 4.02 14.91
CA LEU A 134 -11.55 2.75 15.07
C LEU A 134 -10.60 1.62 15.50
N PHE A 135 -9.37 1.62 15.01
CA PHE A 135 -8.36 0.64 15.44
C PHE A 135 -8.02 0.80 16.92
N TRP A 136 -7.76 2.04 17.36
CA TRP A 136 -7.38 2.33 18.75
C TRP A 136 -8.56 2.28 19.75
N SER A 137 -9.80 2.21 19.28
CA SER A 137 -10.95 1.94 20.14
C SER A 137 -11.24 0.44 20.33
N GLY A 138 -10.58 -0.42 19.54
CA GLY A 138 -10.62 -1.87 19.69
C GLY A 138 -9.65 -2.41 20.73
N ASP A 139 -9.57 -3.73 20.80
CA ASP A 139 -8.69 -4.48 21.69
C ASP A 139 -7.75 -5.36 20.87
N LEU A 140 -6.45 -5.08 21.01
CA LEU A 140 -5.38 -5.78 20.29
C LEU A 140 -5.15 -7.20 20.84
N ASP A 141 -5.38 -7.43 22.13
CA ASP A 141 -5.13 -8.73 22.75
C ASP A 141 -6.17 -9.75 22.30
N THR A 142 -7.43 -9.32 22.20
CA THR A 142 -8.54 -10.16 21.75
C THR A 142 -8.82 -10.07 20.26
N MET A 143 -8.12 -9.19 19.53
CA MET A 143 -8.38 -8.86 18.12
C MET A 143 -9.84 -8.48 17.86
N SER A 144 -10.43 -7.72 18.78
CA SER A 144 -11.83 -7.29 18.73
C SER A 144 -11.93 -5.81 18.36
N PHE A 145 -12.53 -5.52 17.22
CA PHE A 145 -12.62 -4.16 16.66
C PHE A 145 -14.06 -3.77 16.31
N PRO A 146 -14.37 -2.47 16.20
CA PRO A 146 -15.64 -2.01 15.65
C PRO A 146 -15.92 -2.59 14.26
N PRO A 147 -17.18 -2.93 13.93
CA PRO A 147 -17.54 -3.59 12.68
C PRO A 147 -17.28 -2.76 11.42
N GLU A 148 -17.02 -1.46 11.57
CA GLU A 148 -16.70 -0.54 10.48
C GLU A 148 -15.32 -0.80 9.86
N ILE A 149 -14.43 -1.53 10.56
CA ILE A 149 -13.12 -1.91 10.05
C ILE A 149 -12.91 -3.43 10.07
N ALA A 150 -12.15 -3.91 9.10
CA ALA A 150 -11.55 -5.23 9.11
C ALA A 150 -10.06 -5.09 9.46
N VAL A 151 -9.61 -5.83 10.48
CA VAL A 151 -8.22 -5.82 10.93
C VAL A 151 -7.64 -7.22 10.80
N CYS A 152 -6.50 -7.35 10.12
CA CYS A 152 -5.72 -8.58 10.10
C CYS A 152 -4.28 -8.30 10.54
N ARG A 153 -3.75 -9.18 11.37
CA ARG A 153 -2.35 -9.14 11.78
C ARG A 153 -1.50 -9.83 10.71
N LEU A 154 -0.48 -9.15 10.22
CA LEU A 154 0.49 -9.69 9.26
C LEU A 154 1.62 -10.38 10.04
N VAL A 155 2.07 -11.54 9.54
CA VAL A 155 3.11 -12.38 10.15
C VAL A 155 4.47 -12.08 9.54
#